data_AF-A0A7K1CVZ4-F1
#
_entry.id   AF-A0A7K1CVZ4-F1
#
_cell.length_a   1.000
_cell.length_b   1.000
_cell.length_c   1.000
_cell.angle_alpha   90.00
_cell.angle_beta   90.00
_cell.angle_gamma   90.00
#
_symmetry.space_group_name_H-M   'P 1'
#
loop_
_entity.id
_entity.type
_entity.pdbx_description
1 polymer ?
#
loop_
_entity_poly.entity_id
_entity_poly.type
_entity_poly.pdbx_seq_one_letter_code
_entity_poly.pdbx_strand_id
1 'polypeptide(L)'
;MIAVVALIVGLVLGLLVQPEIPLWIQPYLPIALIAALDAVVGAGRAALEKRFSDRIFVISFLSNTSLAAFMVFIGDQLGIGS
;
A
#
# COMPACT_ATOMS: atom_id res chain seq x y z
N MET A 1 14.98 9.00 2.11
CA MET A 1 15.79 7.92 1.43
C MET A 1 15.52 6.54 2.01
N ILE A 2 15.47 6.38 3.34
CA ILE A 2 15.23 5.09 4.00
C ILE A 2 13.89 4.45 3.56
N ALA A 3 12.84 5.25 3.40
CA ALA A 3 11.52 4.78 2.98
C ALA A 3 11.51 4.08 1.59
N VAL A 4 12.23 4.63 0.61
CA VAL A 4 12.32 4.06 -0.74
C VAL A 4 13.10 2.75 -0.72
N VAL A 5 14.18 2.69 0.05
CA VAL A 5 14.96 1.45 0.22
C VAL A 5 14.12 0.37 0.91
N ALA A 6 13.39 0.72 1.97
CA ALA A 6 12.49 -0.21 2.66
C ALA A 6 11.39 -0.75 1.74
N LEU A 7 10.83 0.09 0.86
CA LEU A 7 9.85 -0.34 -0.14
C LEU A 7 10.46 -1.34 -1.13
N ILE A 8 11.63 -1.04 -1.70
CA ILE A 8 12.29 -1.92 -2.67
C ILE A 8 12.63 -3.26 -2.02
N VAL A 9 13.19 -3.23 -0.80
CA VAL A 9 13.50 -4.45 -0.04
C VAL A 9 12.25 -5.27 0.23
N GLY A 10 11.17 -4.63 0.68
CA GLY A 10 9.89 -5.29 0.92
C GLY A 10 9.31 -5.94 -0.34
N LEU A 11 9.37 -5.24 -1.48
CA LEU A 11 8.91 -5.76 -2.77
C LEU A 11 9.72 -7.00 -3.20
N VAL A 12 11.06 -6.92 -3.12
CA VAL A 12 11.94 -8.03 -3.49
C VAL A 12 11.72 -9.24 -2.57
N LEU A 13 11.59 -9.02 -1.26
CA LEU A 13 11.29 -10.09 -0.30
C LEU A 13 9.92 -10.72 -0.58
N GLY A 14 8.89 -9.93 -0.87
CA GLY A 14 7.57 -10.44 -1.22
C GLY A 14 7.57 -11.35 -2.45
N LEU A 15 8.33 -10.98 -3.49
CA LEU A 15 8.46 -11.76 -4.72
C LEU A 15 9.24 -13.07 -4.54
N LEU A 16 10.22 -13.08 -3.62
CA LEU A 16 11.04 -14.27 -3.34
C LEU A 16 10.36 -15.24 -2.37
N VAL A 17 9.72 -14.73 -1.33
CA VAL A 17 9.14 -15.56 -0.26
C VAL A 17 7.78 -16.13 -0.68
N GLN A 18 7.03 -15.42 -1.56
CA GLN A 18 5.70 -15.82 -2.02
C GLN A 18 4.83 -16.38 -0.88
N PRO A 19 4.61 -15.60 0.19
CA PRO A 19 3.86 -16.09 1.34
C PRO A 19 2.46 -16.56 0.89
N GLU A 20 2.03 -17.71 1.38
CA GLU A 20 0.67 -18.19 1.12
C GLU A 20 -0.33 -17.20 1.71
N ILE A 21 -1.11 -16.55 0.84
CA ILE A 21 -2.11 -15.56 1.24
C ILE A 21 -3.40 -16.32 1.57
N PRO A 22 -3.87 -16.27 2.83
CA PRO A 22 -5.09 -16.95 3.21
C PRO A 22 -6.32 -16.32 2.52
N LEU A 23 -7.36 -17.13 2.24
CA LEU A 23 -8.55 -16.74 1.46
C LEU A 23 -9.27 -15.47 1.96
N TRP A 24 -9.40 -15.30 3.28
CA TRP A 24 -10.02 -14.10 3.89
C TRP A 24 -9.28 -12.77 3.63
N ILE A 25 -8.00 -12.78 3.25
CA ILE A 25 -7.18 -11.56 3.02
C ILE A 25 -7.00 -11.32 1.51
N GLN A 26 -7.21 -12.33 0.67
CA GLN A 26 -7.07 -12.23 -0.79
C GLN A 26 -7.78 -11.04 -1.43
N PRO A 27 -9.04 -10.67 -1.08
CA PRO A 27 -9.69 -9.53 -1.72
C PRO A 27 -9.13 -8.17 -1.28
N TYR A 28 -8.54 -8.11 -0.08
CA TYR A 28 -8.04 -6.88 0.53
C TYR A 28 -6.66 -6.49 0.00
N LEU A 29 -5.83 -7.51 -0.26
CA LEU A 29 -4.40 -7.32 -0.54
C LEU A 29 -4.12 -6.57 -1.87
N PRO A 30 -4.77 -6.89 -3.01
CA PRO A 30 -4.52 -6.18 -4.27
C PRO A 30 -4.87 -4.69 -4.18
N ILE A 31 -5.98 -4.37 -3.50
CA ILE A 31 -6.48 -3.00 -3.39
C ILE A 31 -5.59 -2.19 -2.43
N ALA A 32 -5.17 -2.79 -1.31
CA ALA A 32 -4.17 -2.21 -0.42
C ALA A 32 -2.84 -1.97 -1.15
N LEU A 33 -2.40 -2.90 -2.00
CA LEU A 33 -1.16 -2.76 -2.78
C LEU A 33 -1.24 -1.59 -3.77
N ILE A 34 -2.36 -1.44 -4.48
CA ILE A 34 -2.57 -0.31 -5.41
C ILE A 34 -2.55 1.02 -4.64
N ALA A 35 -3.22 1.09 -3.48
CA ALA A 35 -3.22 2.29 -2.64
C ALA A 35 -1.83 2.63 -2.08
N ALA A 36 -1.05 1.61 -1.73
CA ALA A 36 0.35 1.76 -1.34
C ALA A 36 1.21 2.30 -2.49
N LEU A 37 1.00 1.80 -3.72
CA LEU A 37 1.70 2.28 -4.92
C LEU A 37 1.35 3.74 -5.25
N ASP A 38 0.12 4.19 -5.02
CA ASP A 38 -0.27 5.60 -5.18
C ASP A 38 0.58 6.53 -4.29
N ALA A 39 0.79 6.16 -3.02
CA ALA A 39 1.65 6.92 -2.11
C ALA A 39 3.12 6.97 -2.58
N VAL A 40 3.61 5.91 -3.24
CA VAL A 40 4.97 5.85 -3.82
C VAL A 40 5.09 6.77 -5.03
N VAL A 41 4.09 6.79 -5.91
CA VAL A 41 4.03 7.71 -7.05
C VAL A 41 3.96 9.16 -6.57
N GLY A 42 3.12 9.44 -5.57
CA GLY A 42 3.03 10.76 -4.93
C GLY A 42 4.35 11.21 -4.30
N ALA A 43 5.06 10.29 -3.63
CA ALA A 43 6.40 10.54 -3.12
C ALA A 43 7.43 10.81 -4.21
N GLY A 44 7.40 10.03 -5.30
CA GLY A 44 8.26 10.23 -6.47
C GLY A 44 8.07 11.61 -7.08
N ARG A 45 6.82 12.06 -7.23
CA ARG A 45 6.50 13.41 -7.68
C ARG A 45 7.04 14.48 -6.72
N ALA A 46 6.80 14.33 -5.42
CA ALA A 46 7.30 15.28 -4.41
C ALA A 46 8.83 15.36 -4.38
N ALA A 47 9.53 14.26 -4.69
CA ALA A 47 10.98 14.22 -4.79
C ALA A 47 11.50 15.02 -5.98
N LEU A 48 10.85 14.92 -7.15
CA LEU A 48 11.18 15.73 -8.33
C LEU A 48 10.96 17.22 -8.07
N GLU A 49 9.91 17.56 -7.31
CA GLU A 49 9.60 18.93 -6.91
C GLU A 49 10.50 19.46 -5.76
N LYS A 50 11.46 18.66 -5.25
CA LYS A 50 12.29 18.96 -4.07
C LYS A 50 11.48 19.28 -2.80
N ARG A 51 10.25 18.78 -2.71
CA ARG A 51 9.32 18.97 -1.58
C ARG A 51 9.04 17.68 -0.81
N PHE A 52 9.83 16.64 -1.07
CA PHE A 52 9.67 15.35 -0.41
C PHE A 52 9.87 15.46 1.10
N SER A 53 8.96 14.85 1.85
CA SER A 53 9.02 14.74 3.31
C SER A 53 8.69 13.31 3.71
N ASP A 54 9.62 12.66 4.42
CA ASP A 54 9.45 11.28 4.89
C ASP A 54 8.18 11.16 5.77
N ARG A 55 7.87 12.18 6.59
CA ARG A 55 6.65 12.19 7.43
C ARG A 55 5.39 12.18 6.57
N ILE A 56 5.34 12.98 5.50
CA ILE A 56 4.17 13.04 4.62
C ILE A 56 4.00 11.71 3.87
N PHE A 57 5.11 11.12 3.39
CA PHE A 57 5.07 9.80 2.76
C PHE A 57 4.52 8.73 3.70
N VAL A 58 5.05 8.61 4.92
CA VAL A 58 4.62 7.57 5.87
C VAL A 58 3.14 7.73 6.23
N ILE A 59 2.69 8.97 6.48
CA ILE A 59 1.28 9.24 6.78
C ILE A 59 0.40 8.89 5.57
N SER A 60 0.78 9.32 4.37
CA SER A 60 0.02 9.05 3.15
C SER A 60 -0.05 7.55 2.85
N PHE A 61 1.08 6.85 2.97
CA PHE A 61 1.17 5.41 2.74
C PHE A 61 0.27 4.64 3.71
N LEU A 62 0.41 4.91 5.02
CA LEU A 62 -0.35 4.20 6.04
C LEU A 62 -1.85 4.53 5.94
N SER A 63 -2.21 5.81 5.84
CA SER A 63 -3.60 6.23 5.76
C SER A 63 -4.30 5.72 4.49
N ASN A 64 -3.70 5.87 3.30
CA ASN A 64 -4.34 5.43 2.06
C ASN A 64 -4.48 3.91 2.01
N THR A 65 -3.44 3.17 2.41
CA THR A 65 -3.46 1.70 2.41
C THR A 65 -4.48 1.15 3.42
N SER A 66 -4.50 1.68 4.65
CA SER A 66 -5.47 1.27 5.67
C SER A 66 -6.89 1.64 5.29
N LEU A 67 -7.11 2.84 4.74
CA LEU A 67 -8.44 3.28 4.29
C LEU A 67 -8.94 2.42 3.12
N ALA A 68 -8.07 2.06 2.17
CA ALA A 68 -8.42 1.18 1.07
C ALA A 68 -8.82 -0.21 1.57
N ALA A 69 -8.04 -0.82 2.46
CA ALA A 69 -8.39 -2.10 3.06
C ALA A 69 -9.71 -2.03 3.86
N PHE A 70 -9.93 -0.93 4.58
CA PHE A 70 -11.17 -0.70 5.31
C PHE A 70 -12.37 -0.52 4.37
N MET A 71 -12.21 0.13 3.23
CA MET A 71 -13.27 0.25 2.22
C MET A 71 -13.66 -1.11 1.64
N VAL A 72 -12.70 -2.00 1.39
CA VAL A 72 -12.98 -3.38 0.98
C VAL A 72 -13.75 -4.12 2.08
N PHE A 73 -13.36 -3.93 3.34
CA PHE A 73 -14.06 -4.53 4.48
C PHE A 73 -15.51 -4.11 4.55
N ILE A 74 -15.78 -2.81 4.39
CA ILE A 74 -17.15 -2.30 4.36
C ILE A 74 -17.91 -2.86 3.16
N GLY A 75 -17.30 -2.95 1.97
CA GLY A 75 -17.91 -3.55 0.79
C GLY A 75 -18.29 -5.02 0.99
N ASP A 76 -17.44 -5.78 1.68
CA ASP A 76 -17.70 -7.16 2.08
C ASP A 76 -18.89 -7.28 3.03
N GLN A 77 -18.94 -6.42 4.08
CA GLN A 77 -20.07 -6.37 5.02
C GLN A 77 -21.40 -5.94 4.37
N LEU A 78 -21.34 -5.15 3.29
CA LEU A 78 -22.51 -4.73 2.53
C LEU A 78 -22.98 -5.78 1.51
N GLY A 79 -22.33 -6.95 1.44
CA GLY A 79 -22.68 -8.02 0.50
C GLY A 79 -22.31 -7.72 -0.96
N ILE A 80 -21.39 -6.79 -1.18
CA ILE A 80 -20.90 -6.42 -2.52
C ILE A 80 -19.69 -7.32 -2.91
N GLY A 81 -19.15 -8.08 -1.94
CA GLY A 81 -17.93 -8.90 -2.08
C GLY A 81 -18.14 -10.39 -2.35
N SER A 82 -19.39 -10.85 -2.57
CA SER A 82 -19.74 -12.27 -2.83
C SER A 82 -20.38 -12.50 -4.19
#